data_AF-A0A250KQZ0-F1
#
_entry.id   AF-A0A250KQZ0-F1
#
_cell.length_a   1.000
_cell.length_b   1.000
_cell.length_c   1.000
_cell.angle_alpha   90.00
_cell.angle_beta   90.00
_cell.angle_gamma   90.00
#
_symmetry.space_group_name_H-M   'P 1'
#
loop_
_entity.id
_entity.type
_entity.pdbx_description
1 polymer ?
#
loop_
_entity_poly.entity_id
_entity_poly.type
_entity_poly.pdbx_seq_one_letter_code
_entity_poly.pdbx_strand_id
1 'polypeptide(L)' 'MAKGRILLVGFGPGAPEHMSYRAREAIAEADVVIGYSTYLTSSSA' A
#
# COMPACT_ATOMS: atom_id res chain seq x y z
N MET A 1 -0.70 -0.76 -25.42
CA MET A 1 -0.52 -0.02 -24.15
C MET A 1 -1.41 -0.66 -23.11
N ALA A 2 -0.86 -1.09 -21.96
CA ALA A 2 -1.69 -1.57 -20.85
C ALA A 2 -2.47 -0.38 -20.26
N LYS A 3 -3.73 -0.58 -19.88
CA LYS A 3 -4.50 0.46 -19.17
C LYS A 3 -3.99 0.59 -17.74
N GLY A 4 -3.76 1.81 -17.28
CA GLY A 4 -3.50 2.08 -15.86
C GLY A 4 -4.69 1.64 -14.99
N ARG A 5 -4.41 1.31 -13.72
CA ARG A 5 -5.42 0.90 -12.74
C ARG A 5 -5.23 1.69 -11.45
N ILE A 6 -6.32 1.94 -10.75
CA ILE A 6 -6.32 2.49 -9.39
C ILE A 6 -6.80 1.38 -8.47
N LEU A 7 -6.01 1.09 -7.44
CA LEU A 7 -6.32 0.09 -6.41
C LEU A 7 -6.63 0.83 -5.10
N LEU A 8 -7.78 0.54 -4.49
CA LEU A 8 -8.07 0.95 -3.12
C LEU A 8 -7.58 -0.15 -2.19
N VAL A 9 -6.56 0.16 -1.39
CA VAL A 9 -5.88 -0.83 -0.54
C VAL A 9 -6.07 -0.47 0.93
N GLY A 10 -6.64 -1.40 1.70
CA GLY A 10 -6.62 -1.34 3.17
C GLY A 10 -5.45 -2.17 3.71
N PHE A 11 -4.55 -1.55 4.49
CA PHE A 11 -3.36 -2.22 5.07
C PHE A 11 -3.53 -2.60 6.56
N GLY A 12 -4.74 -2.47 7.10
CA GLY A 12 -5.03 -2.77 8.51
C GLY A 12 -4.64 -1.62 9.45
N PRO A 13 -4.58 -1.88 10.78
CA PRO A 13 -4.43 -0.84 11.80
C PRO A 13 -3.00 -0.30 11.94
N GLY A 14 -2.02 -0.80 11.18
CA GLY A 14 -0.67 -0.22 11.08
C GLY A 14 0.47 -1.22 11.18
N ALA A 15 0.35 -2.27 11.99
CA ALA A 15 1.41 -3.27 12.10
C ALA A 15 1.50 -4.16 10.83
N PRO A 16 2.72 -4.50 10.35
CA PRO A 16 2.89 -5.28 9.12
C PRO A 16 2.17 -6.63 9.14
N GLU A 17 2.06 -7.28 10.31
CA GLU A 17 1.39 -8.58 10.48
C GLU A 17 -0.11 -8.55 10.14
N HIS A 18 -0.75 -7.39 10.24
CA HIS A 18 -2.17 -7.24 9.91
C HIS A 18 -2.42 -7.00 8.42
N MET A 19 -1.37 -6.80 7.62
CA MET A 19 -1.50 -6.65 6.19
C MET A 19 -1.80 -8.00 5.54
N SER A 20 -2.81 -8.03 4.67
CA SER A 20 -3.01 -9.18 3.79
C SER A 20 -1.86 -9.28 2.79
N TYR A 21 -1.59 -10.49 2.31
CA TYR A 21 -0.59 -10.71 1.26
C TYR A 21 -0.90 -9.86 0.00
N ARG A 22 -2.18 -9.77 -0.39
CA ARG A 22 -2.61 -8.98 -1.55
C ARG A 22 -2.41 -7.48 -1.39
N ALA A 23 -2.57 -6.94 -0.18
CA ALA A 23 -2.27 -5.54 0.08
C ALA A 23 -0.77 -5.24 -0.11
N ARG A 24 0.09 -6.13 0.36
CA ARG A 24 1.56 -5.99 0.17
C ARG A 24 1.94 -6.05 -1.31
N GLU A 25 1.42 -7.02 -2.05
CA GLU A 25 1.66 -7.11 -3.50
C GLU A 25 1.18 -5.88 -4.26
N ALA A 26 -0.04 -5.41 -3.98
CA ALA A 26 -0.60 -4.23 -4.65
C ALA A 26 0.23 -2.96 -4.42
N ILE A 27 0.79 -2.79 -3.23
CA ILE A 27 1.68 -1.68 -2.90
C ILE A 27 3.04 -1.84 -3.60
N ALA A 28 3.60 -3.05 -3.61
CA ALA A 28 4.90 -3.33 -4.23
C ALA A 28 4.90 -3.19 -5.76
N GLU A 29 3.78 -3.50 -6.41
CA GLU A 29 3.60 -3.36 -7.86
C GLU A 29 3.23 -1.93 -8.30
N ALA A 30 2.85 -1.05 -7.37
CA ALA A 30 2.37 0.29 -7.70
C ALA A 30 3.53 1.23 -8.07
N ASP A 31 3.43 1.86 -9.23
CA ASP A 31 4.36 2.94 -9.62
C ASP A 31 4.23 4.17 -8.70
N VAL A 32 3.04 4.41 -8.17
CA VAL A 32 2.71 5.56 -7.31
C VAL A 32 1.78 5.12 -6.18
N VAL A 33 2.14 5.47 -4.95
CA VAL A 33 1.29 5.29 -3.75
C VAL A 33 0.85 6.66 -3.24
N ILE A 34 -0.45 6.83 -3.04
CA ILE A 34 -1.06 8.08 -2.55
C ILE A 34 -1.83 7.76 -1.27
N GLY A 35 -1.61 8.56 -0.22
CA GLY A 35 -2.26 8.36 1.07
C GLY A 35 -1.90 9.45 2.07
N TYR A 36 -2.45 9.34 3.28
CA TYR A 36 -2.12 10.23 4.38
C TYR A 36 -0.70 9.97 4.87
N SER A 37 0.14 11.00 4.99
CA SER A 37 1.58 10.84 5.28
C SER A 37 1.85 10.01 6.53
N THR A 38 1.07 10.21 7.60
CA THR A 38 1.18 9.43 8.85
C THR A 38 1.04 7.91 8.65
N TYR A 39 0.31 7.49 7.61
CA TYR A 39 0.10 6.08 7.27
C TYR A 39 1.14 5.52 6.30
N LEU A 40 1.88 6.38 5.60
CA LEU A 40 2.92 5.98 4.65
C LEU A 40 4.33 5.97 5.27
N THR A 41 4.57 6.79 6.30
CA THR A 41 5.92 7.01 6.88
C THR A 41 6.25 6.07 8.06
N SER A 42 5.36 5.17 8.46
CA SER A 42 5.60 4.24 9.59
C SER A 42 6.70 3.19 9.33
N SER A 43 7.34 3.20 8.16
CA SER A 43 8.37 2.23 7.73
C SER A 43 9.80 2.79 7.64
N SER A 44 10.11 3.92 8.28
CA SER A 44 11.48 4.44 8.36
C SER A 44 12.03 4.41 9.79
N ALA A 45 12.47 3.21 10.19
CA ALA A 45 13.57 2.96 11.11
C ALA A 45 14.47 1.90 10.47
#